data_AF-A0AAV0WS89-F1
#
_entry.id   AF-A0AAV0WS89-F1
#
_cell.length_a   1.000
_cell.length_b   1.000
_cell.length_c   1.000
_cell.angle_alpha   90.00
_cell.angle_beta   90.00
_cell.angle_gamma   90.00
#
_symmetry.space_group_name_H-M   'P 1'
#
loop_
_entity.id
_entity.type
_entity.pdbx_description
1 polymer ?
#
loop_
_entity_poly.entity_id
_entity_poly.type
_entity_poly.pdbx_seq_one_letter_code
_entity_poly.pdbx_strand_id
1 'polypeptide(L)' 'MPKKNPFVNCKSRKRKRLFCPSTMVRYDNASYAYNTLWVCKICLKCLLSREAAEGHVINCNTQTKQKKPNYKK' A
#
# COMPACT_ATOMS: atom_id res chain seq x y z
N MET A 1 -14.94 -45.86 7.47
CA MET A 1 -15.45 -44.48 7.63
C MET A 1 -14.38 -43.51 7.18
N PRO A 2 -14.50 -42.84 6.01
CA PRO A 2 -13.50 -41.87 5.57
C PRO A 2 -13.52 -40.64 6.49
N LYS A 3 -12.38 -40.33 7.11
CA LYS A 3 -12.19 -39.15 7.98
C LYS A 3 -12.32 -37.88 7.13
N LYS A 4 -13.33 -37.06 7.43
CA LYS A 4 -13.58 -35.79 6.74
C LYS A 4 -12.41 -34.83 7.02
N ASN A 5 -11.72 -34.39 5.97
CA ASN A 5 -10.53 -33.55 6.09
C ASN A 5 -10.88 -32.17 6.69
N PRO A 6 -10.36 -31.77 7.86
CA PRO A 6 -10.74 -30.53 8.55
C PRO A 6 -10.37 -29.24 7.80
N PHE A 7 -9.49 -29.32 6.78
CA PHE A 7 -9.08 -28.17 5.98
C PHE A 7 -10.11 -27.72 4.92
N VAL A 8 -11.19 -28.47 4.69
CA VAL A 8 -12.17 -28.18 3.63
C VAL A 8 -13.22 -27.13 4.00
N ASN A 9 -13.17 -26.57 5.22
CA ASN A 9 -14.13 -25.57 5.66
C ASN A 9 -13.46 -24.24 6.05
N CYS A 10 -12.52 -23.79 5.20
CA CYS A 10 -12.11 -22.39 5.21
C CYS A 10 -13.26 -21.52 4.66
N LYS A 11 -14.33 -21.35 5.44
CA LYS A 11 -15.24 -20.21 5.24
C LYS A 11 -14.34 -18.99 5.34
N SER A 12 -14.07 -18.34 4.20
CA SER A 12 -13.33 -17.10 4.13
C SER A 12 -14.06 -16.09 5.00
N ARG A 13 -13.68 -16.01 6.29
CA ARG A 13 -14.11 -14.93 7.18
C ARG A 13 -13.80 -13.68 6.40
N LYS A 14 -14.82 -12.88 6.05
CA LYS A 14 -14.64 -11.55 5.46
C LYS A 14 -13.88 -10.72 6.50
N ARG A 15 -12.56 -10.89 6.56
CA ARG A 15 -11.68 -10.03 7.35
C ARG A 15 -11.86 -8.66 6.72
N LYS A 16 -12.30 -7.68 7.52
CA LYS A 16 -12.29 -6.29 7.12
C LYS A 16 -10.86 -6.00 6.67
N ARG A 17 -10.62 -5.93 5.36
CA ARG A 17 -9.30 -5.63 4.84
C ARG A 17 -9.04 -4.18 5.23
N LEU A 18 -8.13 -3.98 6.18
CA LEU A 18 -7.56 -2.67 6.41
C LEU A 18 -7.03 -2.17 5.05
N PHE A 19 -7.20 -0.88 4.78
CA PHE A 19 -6.70 -0.29 3.55
C PHE A 19 -5.19 -0.53 3.46
N CYS A 20 -4.81 -1.47 2.60
CA CYS A 20 -3.44 -1.92 2.38
C CYS A 20 -3.26 -2.14 0.87
N PRO A 21 -3.26 -1.04 0.09
CA PRO A 21 -3.02 -1.12 -1.34
C PRO A 21 -1.58 -1.62 -1.59
N SER A 22 -1.42 -2.56 -2.54
CA SER A 22 -0.13 -3.21 -2.83
C SER A 22 0.99 -2.21 -3.20
N THR A 23 0.61 -1.07 -3.78
CA THR A 23 1.49 -0.01 -4.27
C THR A 23 1.92 0.98 -3.18
N MET A 24 1.39 0.88 -1.96
CA MET A 24 1.81 1.72 -0.84
C MET A 24 2.46 0.90 0.26
N VAL A 25 3.36 1.53 1.00
CA VAL A 25 3.87 1.05 2.28
C VAL A 25 3.36 2.00 3.36
N ARG A 26 2.78 1.45 4.43
CA ARG A 26 2.39 2.21 5.62
C ARG A 26 3.48 2.07 6.67
N TYR A 27 3.92 3.20 7.21
CA TYR A 27 4.75 3.31 8.38
C TYR A 27 3.92 3.87 9.52
N ASP A 28 3.79 3.10 10.59
CA ASP A 28 3.22 3.59 11.84
C ASP A 28 4.33 4.25 12.66
N ASN A 29 3.99 5.32 13.38
CA ASN A 29 4.91 6.09 14.23
C ASN A 29 6.11 6.69 13.48
N ALA A 30 5.89 7.17 12.25
CA ALA A 30 6.95 7.65 11.38
C ALA A 30 7.68 8.91 11.90
N SER A 31 7.06 9.70 12.79
CA SER A 31 7.71 10.83 13.48
C SER A 31 6.86 11.35 14.65
N TYR A 32 7.41 12.21 15.50
CA TYR A 32 6.68 12.91 16.57
C TYR A 32 5.49 13.76 16.07
N ALA A 33 5.52 14.20 14.81
CA ALA A 33 4.49 15.09 14.25
C ALA A 33 3.36 14.33 13.52
N TYR A 34 3.62 13.09 13.06
CA TYR A 34 2.67 12.33 12.25
C TYR A 34 2.63 10.85 12.67
N ASN A 35 1.44 10.41 13.08
CA ASN A 35 1.21 9.03 13.54
C ASN A 35 1.33 7.99 12.43
N THR A 36 1.02 8.36 11.19
CA THR A 36 1.06 7.44 10.05
C THR A 36 1.64 8.12 8.82
N LEU A 37 2.56 7.44 8.15
CA LEU A 37 3.14 7.89 6.89
C LEU A 37 2.97 6.80 5.83
N TRP A 38 2.56 7.20 4.65
CA TRP A 38 2.30 6.31 3.52
C TRP A 38 3.27 6.64 2.39
N VAL A 39 4.03 5.66 1.91
CA VAL A 39 4.99 5.84 0.83
C VAL A 39 4.54 5.06 -0.40
N CYS A 40 4.43 5.74 -1.53
CA CYS A 40 4.15 5.08 -2.80
C CYS A 40 5.39 4.37 -3.33
N LYS A 41 5.28 3.08 -3.64
CA LYS A 41 6.39 2.28 -4.20
C LYS A 41 6.74 2.67 -5.64
N ILE A 42 5.85 3.38 -6.33
CA ILE A 42 6.01 3.74 -7.75
C ILE A 42 6.69 5.10 -7.89
N CYS A 43 6.11 6.15 -7.28
CA CYS A 43 6.61 7.52 -7.41
C CYS A 43 7.39 8.02 -6.19
N LEU A 44 7.55 7.18 -5.16
CA LEU A 44 8.24 7.49 -3.90
C LEU A 44 7.67 8.70 -3.15
N LYS A 45 6.44 9.11 -3.47
CA LYS A 45 5.75 10.21 -2.77
C LYS A 45 5.34 9.75 -1.38
N CYS A 46 5.68 10.57 -0.37
CA CYS A 46 5.24 10.41 1.01
C CYS A 46 3.92 11.17 1.22
N LEU A 47 2.96 10.51 1.87
CA LEU A 47 1.63 11.02 2.16
C LEU A 47 1.36 10.83 3.66
N LEU A 48 0.82 11.86 4.30
CA LEU A 48 0.74 11.94 5.77
C LEU A 48 -0.63 11.52 6.32
N SER A 49 -1.56 11.17 5.43
CA SER A 49 -2.91 10.76 5.79
C SER A 49 -3.39 9.61 4.92
N ARG A 50 -4.36 8.87 5.43
CA ARG A 50 -4.97 7.75 4.72
C ARG A 50 -5.76 8.23 3.50
N GLU A 51 -6.49 9.33 3.63
CA GLU A 51 -7.31 9.94 2.57
C GLU A 51 -6.41 10.38 1.41
N ALA A 52 -5.26 10.96 1.71
CA ALA A 52 -4.26 11.32 0.72
C ALA A 52 -3.71 10.07 0.00
N ALA A 53 -3.47 8.97 0.74
CA ALA A 53 -3.05 7.70 0.16
C ALA A 53 -4.13 7.06 -0.73
N GLU A 54 -5.40 7.12 -0.33
CA GLU A 54 -6.55 6.64 -1.10
C GLU A 54 -6.69 7.41 -2.43
N GLY A 55 -6.70 8.74 -2.38
CA GLY A 55 -6.74 9.58 -3.58
C GLY A 55 -5.49 9.42 -4.45
N HIS A 56 -4.33 9.17 -3.85
CA HIS A 56 -3.10 8.92 -4.59
C HIS A 56 -3.15 7.58 -5.34
N VAL A 57 -3.60 6.49 -4.72
CA VAL A 57 -3.65 5.17 -5.38
C VAL A 57 -4.53 5.18 -6.63
N ILE A 58 -5.62 5.95 -6.62
CA ILE A 58 -6.52 6.09 -7.78
C ILE A 58 -5.82 6.81 -8.94
N ASN A 59 -5.05 7.86 -8.63
CA ASN A 59 -4.47 8.77 -9.62
C ASN A 59 -3.01 8.48 -9.96
N CYS A 60 -2.31 7.67 -9.15
CA CYS A 60 -0.90 7.35 -9.32
C CYS A 60 -0.74 6.39 -10.48
N ASN A 61 -0.70 6.99 -11.67
CA ASN A 61 -0.48 6.28 -12.91
C ASN A 61 0.95 5.72 -12.91
N THR A 62 1.09 4.41 -13.14
CA THR A 62 2.35 3.62 -13.17
C THR A 62 3.32 4.04 -14.28
N GLN A 63 3.08 5.17 -14.94
CA GLN A 63 4.02 5.75 -15.88
C GLN A 63 5.20 6.32 -15.10
N THR A 64 6.12 5.41 -14.78
CA THR A 64 7.50 5.65 -14.42
C THR A 64 8.15 6.49 -15.52
N LYS A 65 7.87 7.80 -15.50
CA LYS A 65 8.77 8.77 -16.13
C LYS A 65 10.03 8.76 -15.29
N GLN A 66 10.91 7.81 -15.61
CA GLN A 66 12.34 7.93 -15.42
C GLN A 66 12.70 9.30 -16.00
N LYS A 67 12.64 10.36 -15.19
CA LYS A 67 13.25 11.63 -15.55
C LYS A 67 14.73 11.30 -15.60
N LYS A 68 15.25 11.08 -16.82
CA LYS A 68 16.69 10.87 -17.03
C LYS A 68 17.40 11.98 -16.25
N PRO A 69 18.36 11.66 -15.37
CA PRO A 69 19.14 12.70 -14.72
C PRO A 69 19.81 13.51 -15.83
N ASN A 70 19.45 14.79 -15.94
CA ASN A 70 20.10 15.70 -16.87
C ASN A 70 21.46 16.04 -16.25
N TYR A 71 22.46 15.22 -16.55
CA TYR A 71 23.84 15.57 -16.25
C TYR A 71 24.26 16.60 -17.30
N LYS A 72 24.31 17.87 -16.90
CA LYS A 72 24.97 18.91 -17.71
C LYS A 72 26.47 18.59 -17.71
N LYS A 73 27.02 18.35 -18.90
CA LYS A 73 28.47 18.31 -19.16
C LYS A 73 29.03 19.71 -19.11
#